data_AF-A0A1C4UKC1-F1
#
_entry.id   AF-A0A1C4UKC1-F1
#
_cell.length_a   1.000
_cell.length_b   1.000
_cell.length_c   1.000
_cell.angle_alpha   90.00
_cell.angle_beta   90.00
_cell.angle_gamma   90.00
#
_symmetry.space_group_name_H-M   'P 1'
#
loop_
_entity.id
_entity.type
_entity.pdbx_description
1 polymer ?
#
loop_
_entity_poly.entity_id
_entity_poly.type
_entity_poly.pdbx_seq_one_letter_code
_entity_poly.pdbx_strand_id
1 'polypeptide(L)'
;MKRFLGQRSLLMVALGVILAALATTAITAQAKPTSKSSSSAKRVSTTLVTKNFSVTKVAFANDPKVKTCVRITVYGTFQYKKNVTIGYKGMTFRSYTDRKIISPTMTAKTFAAPRCTGAGKAVRVSKASLYQRWYATDCTFNPGIGVSALPWTVSVAPTITCGDVTAAQRKASFSSAAASYRQSNSGKVVSFGGSPSQSHGCLSLDASVQVYKKNASDNADASFKVCPS
;
A
#
# COMPACT_ATOMS: atom_id res chain seq x y z
N MET A 1 -2.74 -40.96 34.24
CA MET A 1 -3.34 -40.40 35.46
C MET A 1 -3.96 -39.04 35.15
N LYS A 2 -5.19 -38.83 35.63
CA LYS A 2 -5.98 -37.59 35.80
C LYS A 2 -6.38 -36.73 34.57
N ARG A 3 -7.69 -36.87 34.29
CA ARG A 3 -8.62 -36.02 33.53
C ARG A 3 -8.59 -34.55 33.96
N PHE A 4 -8.94 -33.64 33.04
CA PHE A 4 -9.79 -32.49 33.35
C PHE A 4 -10.82 -32.28 32.24
N LEU A 5 -12.08 -32.49 32.62
CA LEU A 5 -13.29 -32.04 31.94
C LEU A 5 -13.59 -30.59 32.37
N GLY A 6 -14.17 -29.82 31.45
CA GLY A 6 -14.93 -28.60 31.72
C GLY A 6 -15.44 -28.10 30.36
N GLN A 7 -16.66 -28.42 29.90
CA GLN A 7 -18.00 -28.15 30.43
C GLN A 7 -18.30 -26.64 30.58
N ARG A 8 -19.42 -26.24 29.94
CA ARG A 8 -20.15 -24.95 29.98
C ARG A 8 -19.78 -23.99 28.83
N SER A 9 -20.70 -23.42 28.06
CA SER A 9 -22.16 -23.43 28.07
C SER A 9 -22.69 -23.13 26.66
N LEU A 10 -23.68 -23.91 26.22
CA LEU A 10 -24.64 -23.49 25.20
C LEU A 10 -25.52 -22.40 25.81
N LEU A 11 -25.65 -21.25 25.14
CA LEU A 11 -26.75 -20.34 25.36
C LEU A 11 -27.34 -20.00 24.00
N MET A 12 -28.43 -20.70 23.69
CA MET A 12 -29.40 -20.26 22.72
C MET A 12 -30.06 -18.97 23.24
N VAL A 13 -30.17 -17.96 22.40
CA VAL A 13 -31.27 -16.99 22.50
C VAL A 13 -31.86 -16.86 21.11
N ALA A 14 -33.09 -17.36 21.01
CA ALA A 14 -33.96 -17.25 19.87
C ALA A 14 -34.85 -16.01 19.98
N LEU A 15 -35.51 -15.71 18.86
CA LEU A 15 -36.64 -14.80 18.66
C LEU A 15 -36.36 -13.28 18.67
N GLY A 16 -36.76 -12.67 17.55
CA GLY A 16 -36.94 -11.23 17.43
C GLY A 16 -37.22 -10.77 15.99
N VAL A 17 -38.11 -11.48 15.27
CA VAL A 17 -38.68 -10.92 14.03
C VAL A 17 -39.71 -9.88 14.44
N ILE A 18 -39.39 -8.60 14.23
CA ILE A 18 -40.38 -7.52 14.31
C ILE A 18 -40.54 -6.96 12.90
N LEU A 19 -41.62 -7.39 12.24
CA LEU A 19 -42.26 -6.62 11.18
C LEU A 19 -42.90 -5.39 11.85
N ALA A 20 -42.49 -4.20 11.44
CA ALA A 20 -43.29 -2.99 11.62
C ALA A 20 -43.34 -2.27 10.26
N ALA A 21 -44.41 -2.54 9.52
CA ALA A 21 -44.86 -1.70 8.43
C ALA A 21 -45.50 -0.45 9.03
N LEU A 22 -44.93 0.72 8.76
CA LEU A 22 -45.61 2.01 8.94
C LEU A 22 -45.53 2.76 7.63
N ALA A 23 -46.67 2.77 6.95
CA ALA A 23 -46.97 3.60 5.80
C ALA A 23 -47.38 5.00 6.25
N THR A 24 -47.20 5.96 5.34
CA THR A 24 -47.74 7.34 5.31
C THR A 24 -47.21 8.29 6.39
N THR A 25 -46.78 9.53 6.12
CA THR A 25 -47.18 10.51 5.10
C THR A 25 -45.98 11.35 4.66
N ALA A 26 -45.91 11.66 3.36
CA ALA A 26 -45.05 12.70 2.81
C ALA A 26 -45.44 14.07 3.39
N ILE A 27 -44.53 14.71 4.11
CA ILE A 27 -44.55 16.16 4.31
C ILE A 27 -43.42 16.69 3.44
N THR A 28 -43.82 17.21 2.27
CA THR A 28 -42.99 18.04 1.41
C THR A 28 -42.70 19.37 2.11
N ALA A 29 -41.73 19.36 3.03
CA ALA A 29 -41.02 20.57 3.42
C ALA A 29 -39.87 20.75 2.43
N GLN A 30 -40.12 21.50 1.36
CA GLN A 30 -39.06 22.03 0.50
C GLN A 30 -38.21 23.00 1.34
N ALA A 31 -37.25 22.47 2.08
CA ALA A 31 -36.10 23.23 2.50
C ALA A 31 -35.35 23.62 1.22
N LYS A 32 -35.58 24.86 0.78
CA LYS A 32 -34.79 25.55 -0.24
C LYS A 32 -33.31 25.27 0.08
N PRO A 33 -32.58 24.50 -0.74
CA PRO A 33 -31.15 24.39 -0.53
C PRO A 33 -30.60 25.79 -0.75
N THR A 34 -30.28 26.48 0.35
CA THR A 34 -29.43 27.66 0.33
C THR A 34 -28.10 27.15 -0.17
N SER A 35 -27.94 27.24 -1.49
CA SER A 35 -26.73 26.97 -2.23
C SER A 35 -25.67 27.94 -1.72
N LYS A 36 -25.03 27.59 -0.60
CA LYS A 36 -23.73 28.13 -0.24
C LYS A 36 -22.77 27.54 -1.26
N SER A 37 -22.64 28.31 -2.35
CA SER A 37 -21.50 28.39 -3.26
C SER A 37 -20.47 27.30 -3.00
N SER A 38 -20.70 26.11 -3.56
CA SER A 38 -19.59 25.24 -3.86
C SER A 38 -18.77 26.02 -4.86
N SER A 39 -17.67 26.63 -4.41
CA SER A 39 -16.65 27.13 -5.32
C SER A 39 -16.16 25.91 -6.10
N SER A 40 -16.80 25.66 -7.25
CA SER A 40 -16.47 24.61 -8.17
C SER A 40 -15.05 24.91 -8.63
N ALA A 41 -14.07 24.34 -7.96
CA ALA A 41 -12.69 24.46 -8.35
C ALA A 41 -12.62 23.97 -9.81
N LYS A 42 -12.32 24.89 -10.72
CA LYS A 42 -12.32 24.61 -12.16
C LYS A 42 -11.27 23.53 -12.40
N ARG A 43 -11.70 22.30 -12.69
CA ARG A 43 -10.80 21.17 -13.01
C ARG A 43 -10.26 21.43 -14.41
N VAL A 44 -9.00 21.86 -14.50
CA VAL A 44 -8.45 22.42 -15.74
C VAL A 44 -7.92 21.34 -16.68
N SER A 45 -7.45 20.20 -16.17
CA SER A 45 -7.05 19.08 -17.04
C SER A 45 -6.85 17.80 -16.25
N THR A 46 -7.18 16.66 -16.87
CA THR A 46 -6.79 15.31 -16.41
C THR A 46 -5.92 14.68 -17.49
N THR A 47 -4.66 14.40 -17.16
CA THR A 47 -3.73 13.75 -18.10
C THR A 47 -3.33 12.38 -17.58
N LEU A 48 -3.47 11.34 -18.40
CA LEU A 48 -2.90 10.03 -18.10
C LEU A 48 -1.40 10.09 -18.39
N VAL A 49 -0.59 9.79 -17.38
CA VAL A 49 0.87 9.75 -17.49
C VAL A 49 1.32 8.32 -17.27
N THR A 50 2.21 7.84 -18.13
CA THR A 50 2.82 6.51 -18.05
C THR A 50 4.34 6.68 -18.11
N LYS A 51 5.06 6.15 -17.14
CA LYS A 51 6.53 6.26 -17.04
C LYS A 51 7.15 4.93 -16.64
N ASN A 52 8.27 4.58 -17.28
CA ASN A 52 9.09 3.48 -16.80
C ASN A 52 9.89 3.93 -15.58
N PHE A 53 10.06 3.03 -14.62
CA PHE A 53 10.94 3.24 -13.46
C PHE A 53 11.92 2.08 -13.35
N SER A 54 13.11 2.39 -12.83
CA SER A 54 14.11 1.40 -12.44
C SER A 54 14.83 1.95 -11.22
N VAL A 55 14.63 1.30 -10.08
CA VAL A 55 15.22 1.69 -8.80
C VAL A 55 16.11 0.56 -8.31
N THR A 56 17.30 0.91 -7.79
CA THR A 56 18.27 -0.07 -7.31
C THR A 56 18.75 0.32 -5.92
N LYS A 57 18.80 -0.66 -5.01
CA LYS A 57 19.42 -0.52 -3.70
C LYS A 57 20.29 -1.74 -3.40
N VAL A 58 21.24 -1.53 -2.52
CA VAL A 58 22.06 -2.60 -1.94
C VAL A 58 21.53 -2.88 -0.54
N ALA A 59 21.35 -4.16 -0.24
CA ALA A 59 21.00 -4.67 1.08
C ALA A 59 22.00 -5.75 1.49
N PHE A 60 22.15 -5.98 2.79
CA PHE A 60 23.16 -6.88 3.34
C PHE A 60 22.51 -8.00 4.15
N ALA A 61 22.91 -9.24 3.85
CA ALA A 61 22.71 -10.40 4.70
C ALA A 61 23.97 -10.53 5.58
N ASN A 62 23.86 -9.98 6.80
CA ASN A 62 24.94 -9.77 7.74
C ASN A 62 25.28 -11.01 8.59
N ASP A 63 24.49 -12.08 8.53
CA ASP A 63 24.80 -13.33 9.24
C ASP A 63 26.23 -13.79 8.90
N PRO A 64 27.09 -14.05 9.90
CA PRO A 64 28.49 -14.41 9.70
C PRO A 64 28.73 -15.64 8.80
N LYS A 65 27.77 -16.57 8.73
CA LYS A 65 27.83 -17.78 7.91
C LYS A 65 27.37 -17.52 6.47
N VAL A 66 26.60 -16.46 6.24
CA VAL A 66 26.12 -16.06 4.91
C VAL A 66 27.05 -15.02 4.26
N LYS A 67 27.36 -13.92 4.97
CA LYS A 67 28.20 -12.78 4.52
C LYS A 67 28.03 -12.45 3.04
N THR A 68 26.82 -12.08 2.68
CA THR A 68 26.44 -11.81 1.29
C THR A 68 25.77 -10.46 1.23
N CYS A 69 26.02 -9.70 0.18
CA CYS A 69 25.22 -8.53 -0.10
C CYS A 69 24.48 -8.68 -1.41
N VAL A 70 23.32 -8.05 -1.48
CA VAL A 70 22.33 -8.24 -2.52
C VAL A 70 22.06 -6.89 -3.16
N ARG A 71 22.32 -6.79 -4.45
CA ARG A 71 21.83 -5.68 -5.26
C ARG A 71 20.43 -6.01 -5.72
N ILE A 72 19.46 -5.28 -5.19
CA ILE A 72 18.04 -5.42 -5.50
C ILE A 72 17.69 -4.32 -6.48
N THR A 73 17.30 -4.71 -7.69
CA THR A 73 16.79 -3.79 -8.72
C THR A 73 15.34 -4.12 -8.99
N VAL A 74 14.48 -3.11 -8.93
CA VAL A 74 13.06 -3.22 -9.22
C VAL A 74 12.70 -2.26 -10.32
N TYR A 75 12.03 -2.77 -11.36
CA TYR A 75 11.66 -1.99 -12.52
C TYR A 75 10.27 -2.39 -13.02
N GLY A 76 9.65 -1.51 -13.79
CA GLY A 76 8.33 -1.68 -14.35
C GLY A 76 7.79 -0.37 -14.89
N THR A 77 6.48 -0.29 -15.06
CA THR A 77 5.82 0.91 -15.55
C THR A 77 4.89 1.48 -14.47
N PHE A 78 5.07 2.75 -14.13
CA PHE A 78 4.20 3.50 -13.25
C PHE A 78 3.24 4.36 -14.07
N GLN A 79 1.94 4.13 -13.91
CA GLN A 79 0.88 4.86 -14.58
C GLN A 79 0.02 5.59 -13.55
N TYR A 80 -0.38 6.83 -13.84
CA TYR A 80 -1.25 7.62 -12.98
C TYR A 80 -2.00 8.68 -13.78
N LYS A 81 -3.15 9.12 -13.28
CA LYS A 81 -3.83 10.33 -13.76
C LYS A 81 -3.37 11.53 -12.95
N LYS A 82 -2.83 12.53 -13.64
CA LYS A 82 -2.46 13.84 -13.10
C LYS A 82 -3.65 14.78 -13.29
N ASN A 83 -4.22 15.27 -12.20
CA ASN A 83 -5.23 16.32 -12.24
C ASN A 83 -4.60 17.63 -11.80
N VAL A 84 -4.93 18.70 -12.52
CA VAL A 84 -4.52 20.05 -12.18
C VAL A 84 -5.77 20.86 -11.87
N THR A 85 -5.82 21.40 -10.65
CA THR A 85 -6.94 22.21 -10.17
C THR A 85 -6.43 23.59 -9.81
N ILE A 86 -7.11 24.63 -10.26
CA ILE A 86 -6.78 26.01 -9.87
C ILE A 86 -7.65 26.35 -8.66
N GLY A 87 -7.02 26.59 -7.52
CA GLY A 87 -7.67 27.04 -6.31
C GLY A 87 -7.71 28.56 -6.20
N TYR A 88 -8.11 29.03 -5.02
CA TYR A 88 -8.25 30.45 -4.72
C TYR A 88 -6.91 31.20 -4.93
N LYS A 89 -6.96 32.39 -5.51
CA LYS A 89 -5.78 33.21 -5.92
C LYS A 89 -4.90 32.62 -7.02
N GLY A 90 -5.42 31.72 -7.87
CA GLY A 90 -4.66 31.17 -9.00
C GLY A 90 -3.62 30.11 -8.61
N MET A 91 -3.62 29.68 -7.34
CA MET A 91 -2.73 28.61 -6.87
C MET A 91 -3.08 27.29 -7.56
N THR A 92 -2.08 26.62 -8.12
CA THR A 92 -2.28 25.37 -8.84
C THR A 92 -2.03 24.17 -7.92
N PHE A 93 -3.06 23.34 -7.72
CA PHE A 93 -2.99 22.09 -6.99
C PHE A 93 -2.89 20.91 -7.95
N ARG A 94 -1.90 20.04 -7.72
CA ARG A 94 -1.72 18.79 -8.47
C ARG A 94 -2.20 17.63 -7.61
N SER A 95 -3.10 16.81 -8.14
CA SER A 95 -3.47 15.55 -7.51
C SER A 95 -3.15 14.38 -8.43
N TYR A 96 -2.71 13.29 -7.82
CA TYR A 96 -2.33 12.06 -8.52
C TYR A 96 -3.31 10.97 -8.14
N THR A 97 -4.05 10.47 -9.13
CA THR A 97 -5.13 9.49 -8.96
C THR A 97 -4.89 8.29 -9.87
N ASP A 98 -5.62 7.18 -9.66
CA ASP A 98 -5.52 5.96 -10.45
C ASP A 98 -4.07 5.46 -10.61
N ARG A 99 -3.31 5.51 -9.52
CA ARG A 99 -1.91 5.08 -9.46
C ARG A 99 -1.83 3.57 -9.68
N LYS A 100 -1.02 3.15 -10.64
CA LYS A 100 -0.86 1.76 -11.07
C LYS A 100 0.60 1.42 -11.30
N ILE A 101 1.04 0.26 -10.80
CA ILE A 101 2.31 -0.36 -11.20
C ILE A 101 2.00 -1.52 -12.14
N ILE A 102 2.53 -1.47 -13.35
CA ILE A 102 2.30 -2.45 -14.41
C ILE A 102 3.57 -3.27 -14.59
N SER A 103 3.41 -4.59 -14.61
CA SER A 103 4.47 -5.57 -14.84
C SER A 103 5.72 -5.36 -13.96
N PRO A 104 5.60 -5.14 -12.63
CA PRO A 104 6.76 -4.98 -11.78
C PRO A 104 7.63 -6.23 -11.83
N THR A 105 8.94 -6.03 -11.97
CA THR A 105 9.94 -7.09 -11.95
C THR A 105 11.03 -6.72 -10.96
N MET A 106 11.40 -7.69 -10.12
CA MET A 106 12.54 -7.57 -9.23
C MET A 106 13.62 -8.53 -9.67
N THR A 107 14.85 -8.03 -9.67
CA THR A 107 16.05 -8.83 -9.82
C THR A 107 16.92 -8.67 -8.58
N ALA A 108 17.47 -9.78 -8.10
CA ALA A 108 18.39 -9.82 -7.00
C ALA A 108 19.72 -10.42 -7.49
N LYS A 109 20.80 -9.64 -7.41
CA LYS A 109 22.16 -10.10 -7.71
C LYS A 109 22.98 -10.19 -6.44
N THR A 110 23.62 -11.32 -6.20
CA THR A 110 24.34 -11.61 -4.95
C THR A 110 25.84 -11.46 -5.14
N PHE A 111 26.50 -10.81 -4.17
CA PHE A 111 27.93 -10.52 -4.16
C PHE A 111 28.53 -10.86 -2.80
N ALA A 112 29.85 -11.07 -2.76
CA ALA A 112 30.57 -11.18 -1.51
C ALA A 112 30.52 -9.85 -0.74
N ALA A 113 30.04 -9.88 0.49
CA ALA A 113 30.11 -8.70 1.36
C ALA A 113 31.59 -8.35 1.66
N PRO A 114 31.93 -7.05 1.83
CA PRO A 114 31.04 -5.88 1.82
C PRO A 114 30.84 -5.24 0.44
N ARG A 115 31.42 -5.79 -0.64
CA ARG A 115 31.44 -5.12 -1.95
C ARG A 115 30.33 -5.61 -2.89
N CYS A 116 29.32 -4.76 -3.07
CA CYS A 116 28.09 -5.08 -3.80
C CYS A 116 27.99 -4.40 -5.17
N THR A 117 29.00 -3.60 -5.52
CA THR A 117 29.11 -2.77 -6.72
C THR A 117 30.51 -2.83 -7.32
N GLY A 118 30.63 -2.49 -8.62
CA GLY A 118 31.90 -2.49 -9.35
C GLY A 118 32.58 -3.86 -9.36
N ALA A 119 33.82 -3.91 -8.86
CA ALA A 119 34.69 -5.09 -8.76
C ALA A 119 34.25 -6.14 -7.71
N GLY A 120 33.05 -6.02 -7.13
CA GLY A 120 32.51 -7.02 -6.21
C GLY A 120 32.37 -8.39 -6.88
N LYS A 121 32.92 -9.45 -6.26
CA LYS A 121 32.81 -10.83 -6.76
C LYS A 121 31.38 -11.33 -6.61
N ALA A 122 30.74 -11.72 -7.72
CA ALA A 122 29.44 -12.38 -7.69
C ALA A 122 29.54 -13.71 -6.93
N VAL A 123 28.59 -13.97 -6.03
CA VAL A 123 28.57 -15.19 -5.20
C VAL A 123 27.32 -15.98 -5.52
N ARG A 124 27.48 -17.28 -5.79
CA ARG A 124 26.35 -18.19 -5.92
C ARG A 124 25.82 -18.55 -4.54
N VAL A 125 24.53 -18.36 -4.33
CA VAL A 125 23.81 -18.84 -3.15
C VAL A 125 23.09 -20.13 -3.53
N SER A 126 22.85 -21.04 -2.58
CA SER A 126 22.25 -22.35 -2.88
C SER A 126 20.77 -22.24 -3.19
N LYS A 127 20.07 -21.33 -2.50
CA LYS A 127 18.65 -21.02 -2.69
C LYS A 127 18.43 -19.51 -2.45
N ALA A 128 17.35 -18.97 -3.00
CA ALA A 128 16.92 -17.61 -2.70
C ALA A 128 15.38 -17.52 -2.63
N SER A 129 14.86 -16.66 -1.76
CA SER A 129 13.44 -16.28 -1.77
C SER A 129 13.32 -14.77 -1.93
N LEU A 130 12.56 -14.35 -2.93
CA LEU A 130 12.33 -12.96 -3.29
C LEU A 130 10.92 -12.58 -2.85
N TYR A 131 10.81 -11.52 -2.05
CA TYR A 131 9.55 -10.98 -1.58
C TYR A 131 9.43 -9.50 -1.95
N GLN A 132 8.25 -9.10 -2.42
CA GLN A 132 7.87 -7.72 -2.71
C GLN A 132 6.55 -7.40 -2.03
N ARG A 133 6.47 -6.25 -1.36
CA ARG A 133 5.22 -5.67 -0.82
C ARG A 133 5.06 -4.24 -1.31
N TRP A 134 4.06 -4.03 -2.16
CA TRP A 134 3.68 -2.72 -2.66
C TRP A 134 2.58 -2.13 -1.79
N TYR A 135 2.78 -0.91 -1.31
CA TYR A 135 1.84 -0.22 -0.42
C TYR A 135 1.85 1.30 -0.63
N ALA A 136 0.77 1.95 -0.20
CA ALA A 136 0.67 3.41 -0.15
C ALA A 136 0.10 3.81 1.21
N THR A 137 0.53 4.96 1.71
CA THR A 137 -0.07 5.54 2.92
C THR A 137 -1.32 6.31 2.50
N ASP A 138 -2.49 5.82 2.90
CA ASP A 138 -3.77 6.47 2.64
C ASP A 138 -4.45 6.84 3.97
N CYS A 139 -5.26 7.90 3.96
CA CYS A 139 -5.96 8.40 5.14
C CYS A 139 -7.48 8.26 4.96
N THR A 140 -8.15 7.77 6.00
CA THR A 140 -9.62 7.71 6.09
C THR A 140 -10.11 8.79 7.03
N PHE A 141 -11.14 9.55 6.61
CA PHE A 141 -11.78 10.57 7.42
C PHE A 141 -13.05 10.01 8.06
N ASN A 142 -13.09 9.97 9.40
CA ASN A 142 -14.30 9.61 10.13
C ASN A 142 -14.99 10.92 10.58
N PRO A 143 -16.15 11.28 10.00
CA PRO A 143 -16.87 12.48 10.42
C PRO A 143 -17.34 12.31 11.87
N GLY A 144 -17.00 13.28 12.72
CA GLY A 144 -17.57 13.35 14.06
C GLY A 144 -19.06 13.64 13.98
N ILE A 145 -19.87 12.83 14.67
CA ILE A 145 -21.30 13.11 14.83
C ILE A 145 -21.46 13.98 16.08
N GLY A 146 -21.97 15.20 15.92
CA GLY A 146 -22.44 16.02 17.03
C GLY A 146 -23.94 15.82 17.20
N VAL A 147 -24.37 15.38 18.38
CA VAL A 147 -25.80 15.33 18.72
C VAL A 147 -26.07 16.50 19.66
N SER A 148 -26.86 17.47 19.20
CA SER A 148 -27.29 18.59 20.02
C SER A 148 -28.64 18.24 20.67
N ALA A 149 -28.62 17.96 21.97
CA ALA A 149 -29.81 17.93 22.81
C ALA A 149 -29.61 18.99 23.90
N LEU A 150 -30.33 20.11 23.83
CA LEU A 150 -30.23 21.15 24.86
C LEU A 150 -30.53 20.54 26.25
N PRO A 151 -29.73 20.83 27.30
CA PRO A 151 -28.72 21.89 27.38
C PRO A 151 -27.27 21.43 27.14
N TRP A 152 -27.00 20.20 26.69
CA TRP A 152 -25.65 19.65 26.57
C TRP A 152 -25.31 19.25 25.14
N THR A 153 -24.19 19.78 24.61
CA THR A 153 -23.65 19.33 23.32
C THR A 153 -22.55 18.31 23.58
N VAL A 154 -22.73 17.09 23.07
CA VAL A 154 -21.65 16.10 23.00
C VAL A 154 -21.11 16.13 21.58
N SER A 155 -19.90 16.67 21.42
CA SER A 155 -19.18 16.70 20.15
C SER A 155 -18.05 15.67 20.16
N VAL A 156 -18.06 14.75 19.19
CA VAL A 156 -16.90 13.90 18.92
C VAL A 156 -16.06 14.59 17.86
N ALA A 157 -14.77 14.83 18.13
CA ALA A 157 -13.89 15.45 17.14
C ALA A 157 -13.76 14.54 15.90
N PRO A 158 -13.72 15.10 14.68
CA PRO A 158 -13.41 14.32 13.49
C PRO A 158 -12.03 13.69 13.65
N THR A 159 -11.93 12.39 13.39
CA THR A 159 -10.67 11.66 13.51
C THR A 159 -10.18 11.29 12.11
N ILE A 160 -8.93 11.64 11.81
CA ILE A 160 -8.23 11.23 10.60
C ILE A 160 -7.34 10.05 10.96
N THR A 161 -7.60 8.88 10.38
CA THR A 161 -6.77 7.69 10.56
C THR A 161 -5.99 7.44 9.28
N CYS A 162 -4.66 7.59 9.33
CA CYS A 162 -3.75 7.31 8.22
C CYS A 162 -3.01 6.00 8.47
N GLY A 163 -2.85 5.18 7.42
CA GLY A 163 -2.14 3.92 7.53
C GLY A 163 -1.65 3.40 6.19
N ASP A 164 -0.75 2.43 6.25
CA ASP A 164 -0.22 1.76 5.06
C ASP A 164 -1.22 0.74 4.52
N VAL A 165 -1.75 1.02 3.32
CA VAL A 165 -2.62 0.11 2.58
C VAL A 165 -1.76 -0.70 1.60
N THR A 166 -1.68 -2.01 1.84
CA THR A 166 -0.99 -2.93 0.94
C THR A 166 -1.85 -3.17 -0.30
N ALA A 167 -1.31 -2.86 -1.48
CA ALA A 167 -2.01 -3.07 -2.75
C ALA A 167 -1.64 -4.40 -3.41
N ALA A 168 -0.40 -4.88 -3.22
CA ALA A 168 0.00 -6.18 -3.72
C ALA A 168 1.21 -6.74 -2.98
N GLN A 169 1.28 -8.07 -2.91
CA GLN A 169 2.44 -8.80 -2.42
C GLN A 169 2.79 -9.93 -3.37
N ARG A 170 4.08 -10.27 -3.44
CA ARG A 170 4.51 -11.49 -4.13
C ARG A 170 5.74 -12.10 -3.47
N LYS A 171 5.70 -13.42 -3.32
CA LYS A 171 6.83 -14.25 -2.92
C LYS A 171 7.17 -15.23 -4.05
N ALA A 172 8.46 -15.45 -4.30
CA ALA A 172 8.94 -16.50 -5.19
C ALA A 172 10.19 -17.12 -4.60
N SER A 173 10.27 -18.44 -4.63
CA SER A 173 11.40 -19.19 -4.09
C SER A 173 12.11 -19.91 -5.23
N PHE A 174 13.45 -19.89 -5.17
CA PHE A 174 14.34 -20.46 -6.16
C PHE A 174 15.24 -21.47 -5.46
N SER A 175 15.18 -22.72 -5.90
CA SER A 175 15.95 -23.84 -5.34
C SER A 175 17.30 -24.04 -6.04
N SER A 176 17.49 -23.46 -7.23
CA SER A 176 18.71 -23.60 -8.01
C SER A 176 19.78 -22.61 -7.58
N ALA A 177 21.01 -23.10 -7.46
CA ALA A 177 22.14 -22.28 -7.08
C ALA A 177 22.50 -21.27 -8.19
N ALA A 178 22.45 -19.97 -7.90
CA ALA A 178 22.75 -18.92 -8.86
C ALA A 178 23.27 -17.66 -8.15
N ALA A 179 23.87 -16.74 -8.92
CA ALA A 179 24.27 -15.42 -8.43
C ALA A 179 23.26 -14.31 -8.78
N SER A 180 22.21 -14.67 -9.53
CA SER A 180 21.18 -13.74 -9.99
C SER A 180 19.83 -14.45 -10.04
N TYR A 181 18.81 -13.79 -9.49
CA TYR A 181 17.43 -14.27 -9.46
C TYR A 181 16.50 -13.20 -10.00
N ARG A 182 15.43 -13.63 -10.68
CA ARG A 182 14.45 -12.73 -11.29
C ARG A 182 13.04 -13.19 -10.96
N GLN A 183 12.27 -12.30 -10.35
CA GLN A 183 10.85 -12.47 -10.10
C GLN A 183 10.08 -11.47 -10.96
N SER A 184 9.37 -11.98 -11.97
CA SER A 184 8.55 -11.16 -12.87
C SER A 184 7.06 -11.33 -12.60
N ASN A 185 6.34 -10.20 -12.67
CA ASN A 185 4.89 -10.14 -12.49
C ASN A 185 4.24 -9.64 -13.78
N SER A 186 4.67 -10.17 -14.92
CA SER A 186 4.19 -9.74 -16.24
C SER A 186 2.66 -9.79 -16.31
N GLY A 187 2.05 -8.73 -16.84
CA GLY A 187 0.60 -8.61 -17.00
C GLY A 187 -0.17 -8.36 -15.70
N LYS A 188 0.50 -8.27 -14.55
CA LYS A 188 -0.14 -7.90 -13.28
C LYS A 188 -0.11 -6.39 -13.11
N VAL A 189 -1.25 -5.84 -12.72
CA VAL A 189 -1.44 -4.43 -12.39
C VAL A 189 -1.66 -4.34 -10.89
N VAL A 190 -0.80 -3.59 -10.20
CA VAL A 190 -1.01 -3.21 -8.81
C VAL A 190 -1.72 -1.86 -8.81
N SER A 191 -3.00 -1.84 -8.46
CA SER A 191 -3.81 -0.62 -8.43
C SER A 191 -3.95 -0.13 -6.99
N PHE A 192 -3.81 1.18 -6.79
CA PHE A 192 -4.00 1.82 -5.50
C PHE A 192 -5.29 2.65 -5.56
N GLY A 193 -6.34 2.17 -4.90
CA GLY A 193 -7.59 2.90 -4.71
C GLY A 193 -7.47 3.81 -3.49
N GLY A 194 -7.81 5.09 -3.65
CA GLY A 194 -7.78 6.05 -2.55
C GLY A 194 -8.10 7.47 -3.00
N SER A 195 -8.63 8.26 -2.07
CA SER A 195 -8.87 9.71 -2.21
C SER A 195 -7.67 10.42 -2.87
N PRO A 196 -7.90 11.54 -3.59
CA PRO A 196 -6.82 12.26 -4.24
C PRO A 196 -5.70 12.60 -3.25
N SER A 197 -4.57 11.89 -3.37
CA SER A 197 -3.38 12.14 -2.58
C SER A 197 -2.83 13.52 -2.95
N GLN A 198 -2.95 14.49 -2.04
CA GLN A 198 -2.46 15.85 -2.24
C GLN A 198 -0.93 15.95 -2.11
N SER A 199 -0.27 14.96 -1.50
CA SER A 199 1.17 14.98 -1.22
C SER A 199 1.90 13.92 -2.05
N HIS A 200 2.67 14.38 -3.04
CA HIS A 200 3.66 13.68 -3.87
C HIS A 200 3.26 12.41 -4.65
N GLY A 201 2.14 11.73 -4.36
CA GLY A 201 1.62 10.60 -5.14
C GLY A 201 2.54 9.37 -5.22
N CYS A 202 3.58 9.29 -4.38
CA CYS A 202 4.53 8.18 -4.39
C CYS A 202 3.89 6.86 -3.93
N LEU A 203 4.46 5.76 -4.40
CA LEU A 203 4.18 4.41 -3.97
C LEU A 203 5.40 3.84 -3.25
N SER A 204 5.18 3.08 -2.20
CA SER A 204 6.22 2.43 -1.43
C SER A 204 6.31 0.95 -1.80
N LEU A 205 7.52 0.42 -1.71
CA LEU A 205 7.82 -0.99 -1.92
C LEU A 205 8.80 -1.47 -0.87
N ASP A 206 8.43 -2.50 -0.12
CA ASP A 206 9.41 -3.28 0.65
C ASP A 206 9.83 -4.49 -0.17
N ALA A 207 11.14 -4.62 -0.40
CA ALA A 207 11.73 -5.81 -0.98
C ALA A 207 12.53 -6.55 0.08
N SER A 208 12.40 -7.87 0.09
CA SER A 208 13.22 -8.75 0.93
C SER A 208 13.78 -9.87 0.07
N VAL A 209 15.08 -10.13 0.24
CA VAL A 209 15.75 -11.27 -0.40
C VAL A 209 16.35 -12.14 0.69
N GLN A 210 15.72 -13.28 0.93
CA GLN A 210 16.28 -14.31 1.77
C GLN A 210 17.28 -15.12 0.95
N VAL A 211 18.54 -15.13 1.38
CA VAL A 211 19.63 -15.88 0.73
C VAL A 211 20.01 -17.08 1.59
N TYR A 212 20.27 -18.21 0.94
CA TYR A 212 20.71 -19.43 1.62
C TYR A 212 22.13 -19.78 1.18
N LYS A 213 23.01 -20.06 2.14
CA LYS A 213 24.37 -20.50 1.89
C LYS A 213 24.67 -21.69 2.78
N LYS A 214 24.79 -22.87 2.17
CA LYS A 214 24.88 -24.16 2.87
C LYS A 214 23.68 -24.31 3.85
N ASN A 215 23.94 -24.40 5.15
CA ASN A 215 22.95 -24.62 6.20
C ASN A 215 22.54 -23.32 6.91
N ALA A 216 22.96 -22.16 6.41
CA ALA A 216 22.62 -20.85 6.96
C ALA A 216 21.75 -20.06 5.98
N SER A 217 20.92 -19.17 6.53
CA SER A 217 20.08 -18.26 5.76
C SER A 217 19.97 -16.93 6.46
N ASP A 218 19.85 -15.85 5.68
CA ASP A 218 19.65 -14.51 6.21
C ASP A 218 18.90 -13.64 5.19
N ASN A 219 18.33 -12.53 5.66
CA ASN A 219 17.53 -11.61 4.86
C ASN A 219 18.33 -10.35 4.51
N ALA A 220 18.17 -9.92 3.27
CA ALA A 220 18.63 -8.62 2.80
C ALA A 220 17.41 -7.79 2.40
N ASP A 221 17.06 -6.82 3.23
CA ASP A 221 15.85 -6.00 3.09
C ASP A 221 16.16 -4.60 2.56
N ALA A 222 15.29 -4.08 1.70
CA ALA A 222 15.36 -2.73 1.17
C ALA A 222 13.98 -2.16 0.88
N SER A 223 13.72 -0.94 1.36
CA SER A 223 12.51 -0.19 1.01
C SER A 223 12.78 0.81 -0.11
N PHE A 224 11.84 0.96 -1.04
CA PHE A 224 11.91 1.83 -2.21
C PHE A 224 10.71 2.77 -2.25
N LYS A 225 10.89 3.92 -2.93
CA LYS A 225 9.81 4.82 -3.29
C LYS A 225 9.80 5.04 -4.80
N VAL A 226 8.63 4.95 -5.40
CA VAL A 226 8.39 5.26 -6.82
C VAL A 226 7.45 6.45 -6.87
N CYS A 227 7.93 7.60 -7.35
CA CYS A 227 7.20 8.85 -7.32
C CYS A 227 6.83 9.35 -8.72
N PRO A 228 5.71 10.07 -8.86
CA PRO A 228 5.49 10.99 -9.96
C PRO A 228 6.62 12.04 -9.96
N SER A 229 7.41 12.08 -11.03
CA SER A 229 8.39 13.14 -11.31
C SER A 229 7.71 14.48 -11.57
#